data_AF-A0AA86LTT8-F1
#
_entry.id   AF-A0AA86LTT8-F1
#
_cell.length_a   1.000
_cell.length_b   1.000
_cell.length_c   1.000
_cell.angle_alpha   90.00
_cell.angle_beta   90.00
_cell.angle_gamma   90.00
#
_symmetry.space_group_name_H-M   'P 1'
#
loop_
_entity.id
_entity.type
_entity.pdbx_description
1 polymer ?
#
loop_
_entity_poly.entity_id
_entity_poly.type
_entity_poly.pdbx_seq_one_letter_code
_entity_poly.pdbx_strand_id
1 'polypeptide(L)' 'MFGIKERCSVCQKEIQPNEEVWMRMKYPSKRGMTEIKAFLHQEAQFVCMDCFEKTKK' A
#
# COMPACT_ATOMS: atom_id res chain seq x y z
N MET A 1 -4.42 20.43 4.59
CA MET A 1 -4.99 19.08 4.72
C MET A 1 -4.68 18.31 3.45
N PHE A 2 -3.45 17.80 3.32
CA PHE A 2 -3.03 17.03 2.14
C PHE A 2 -3.39 15.56 2.41
N GLY A 3 -4.38 15.04 1.68
CA GLY A 3 -4.73 13.63 1.76
C GLY A 3 -3.59 12.81 1.20
N ILE A 4 -3.11 11.85 1.98
CA ILE A 4 -2.18 10.83 1.49
C ILE A 4 -2.91 10.05 0.39
N LYS A 5 -2.37 10.10 -0.83
CA LYS A 5 -2.87 9.38 -2.00
C LYS A 5 -1.90 8.26 -2.33
N GLU A 6 -2.29 7.04 -1.99
CA GLU A 6 -1.49 5.87 -2.33
C GLU A 6 -1.57 5.55 -3.81
N ARG A 7 -0.46 5.07 -4.37
CA ARG A 7 -0.39 4.66 -5.78
C ARG A 7 0.17 3.26 -5.89
N CYS A 8 -0.32 2.51 -6.87
CA CYS A 8 0.28 1.23 -7.23
C CYS A 8 1.74 1.44 -7.65
N SER A 9 2.66 0.75 -7.00
CA SER A 9 4.10 0.81 -7.31
C SER A 9 4.44 0.36 -8.73
N VAL A 10 3.57 -0.44 -9.37
CA VAL A 10 3.78 -0.98 -10.72
C VAL A 10 3.20 -0.07 -11.80
N CYS A 11 1.92 0.28 -11.72
CA CYS A 11 1.22 1.02 -12.77
C CYS A 11 0.93 2.50 -12.45
N GLN A 12 1.32 2.97 -11.26
CA GLN A 12 1.14 4.35 -10.78
C GLN A 12 -0.32 4.83 -10.67
N LYS A 13 -1.30 3.94 -10.88
CA LYS A 13 -2.72 4.21 -10.62
C LYS A 13 -2.92 4.60 -9.15
N GLU A 14 -3.71 5.64 -8.90
CA GLU A 14 -4.16 6.01 -7.56
C GLU A 14 -5.09 4.93 -6.99
N ILE A 15 -4.78 4.44 -5.78
CA ILE A 15 -5.58 3.47 -5.06
C ILE A 15 -6.81 4.17 -4.47
N GLN A 16 -7.99 3.65 -4.78
CA GLN A 16 -9.25 4.21 -4.29
C GLN A 16 -9.59 3.73 -2.88
N PRO A 17 -10.40 4.49 -2.12
CA PRO A 17 -10.93 4.01 -0.85
C PRO A 17 -11.66 2.68 -1.02
N ASN A 18 -11.39 1.72 -0.13
CA ASN A 18 -11.93 0.36 -0.16
C ASN A 18 -11.51 -0.50 -1.39
N GLU A 19 -10.54 -0.05 -2.19
CA GLU A 19 -9.95 -0.89 -3.24
C GLU A 19 -9.14 -2.03 -2.63
N GLU A 20 -9.35 -3.25 -3.11
CA GLU A 20 -8.53 -4.40 -2.71
C GLU A 20 -7.11 -4.25 -3.26
N VAL A 21 -6.13 -4.44 -2.40
CA VAL A 21 -4.71 -4.24 -2.73
C VAL A 21 -3.85 -5.30 -2.07
N TRP A 22 -2.74 -5.62 -2.74
CA TRP A 22 -1.61 -6.30 -2.12
C TRP A 22 -0.60 -5.28 -1.61
N MET A 23 0.02 -5.59 -0.47
CA MET A 23 1.04 -4.74 0.14
C MET A 23 2.30 -5.55 0.43
N ARG A 24 3.45 -4.99 0.05
CA ARG A 24 4.76 -5.53 0.38
C ARG A 24 5.42 -4.62 1.42
N MET A 25 5.72 -5.17 2.59
CA MET A 25 6.41 -4.46 3.68
C MET A 25 7.27 -5.42 4.49
N LYS A 26 8.22 -4.89 5.26
CA LYS A 26 8.94 -5.68 6.27
C LYS A 26 8.05 -5.86 7.50
N TYR A 27 8.21 -6.98 8.21
CA TYR A 27 7.52 -7.17 9.48
C TYR A 27 7.96 -6.10 10.49
N PRO A 28 7.03 -5.41 11.18
CA PRO A 28 7.39 -4.34 12.12
C PRO A 28 8.31 -4.83 13.24
N SER A 29 9.40 -4.10 13.49
CA SER A 29 10.39 -4.47 14.51
C SER A 29 10.07 -3.95 15.92
N LYS A 30 9.17 -2.97 16.02
CA LYS A 30 8.80 -2.29 17.27
C LYS A 30 7.31 -2.48 17.56
N ARG A 31 6.96 -2.48 18.85
CA ARG A 31 5.57 -2.46 19.33
C ARG A 31 5.20 -1.04 19.75
N GLY A 32 3.95 -0.64 19.53
CA GLY A 32 3.44 0.69 19.91
C GLY A 32 2.13 1.05 19.21
N MET A 33 1.63 2.24 19.49
CA MET A 33 0.48 2.83 18.78
C MET A 33 0.99 3.69 17.62
N THR A 34 0.33 3.63 16.47
CA THR A 34 0.61 4.48 15.31
C THR A 34 -0.69 4.77 14.57
N GLU A 35 -0.72 5.88 13.81
CA GLU A 35 -1.75 6.08 12.79
C GLU A 35 -1.43 5.16 11.61
N ILE A 36 -2.39 4.31 11.24
CA ILE A 36 -2.14 3.20 10.33
C ILE A 36 -1.88 3.68 8.90
N LYS A 37 -2.56 4.74 8.42
CA LYS A 37 -2.37 5.24 7.06
C LYS A 37 -0.98 5.83 6.87
N ALA A 38 -0.52 6.67 7.80
CA ALA A 38 0.81 7.24 7.80
C ALA A 38 1.90 6.18 7.90
N PHE A 39 1.69 5.15 8.73
CA PHE A 39 2.62 4.04 8.85
C PHE A 39 2.75 3.24 7.55
N LEU A 40 1.62 2.84 6.95
CA LEU A 40 1.63 2.09 5.70
C LEU A 40 2.16 2.93 4.52
N HIS A 41 1.87 4.24 4.49
CA HIS A 41 2.44 5.15 3.50
C HIS A 41 3.97 5.16 3.50
N GLN A 42 4.58 5.06 4.68
CA GLN A 42 6.04 5.09 4.85
C GLN A 42 6.69 3.72 4.63
N GLU A 43 6.05 2.66 5.12
CA GLU A 43 6.69 1.34 5.27
C GLU A 43 6.24 0.30 4.22
N ALA A 44 5.13 0.55 3.51
CA ALA A 44 4.55 -0.41 2.58
C ALA A 44 4.57 0.09 1.14
N GLN A 45 4.78 -0.86 0.22
CA GLN A 45 4.56 -0.66 -1.20
C GLN A 45 3.22 -1.28 -1.59
N PHE A 46 2.32 -0.48 -2.13
CA PHE A 46 1.01 -0.92 -2.61
C PHE A 46 1.09 -1.46 -4.03
N VAL A 47 0.32 -2.51 -4.31
CA VAL A 47 0.17 -3.15 -5.63
C VAL A 47 -1.33 -3.41 -5.82
N CYS A 48 -1.92 -2.87 -6.90
CA CYS A 48 -3.32 -3.18 -7.22
C CYS A 48 -3.47 -4.64 -7.66
N MET A 49 -4.67 -5.19 -7.50
CA MET A 49 -4.95 -6.59 -7.87
C MET A 49 -4.60 -6.90 -9.33
N ASP A 50 -4.90 -5.99 -10.26
CA ASP A 50 -4.55 -6.16 -11.68
C ASP A 50 -3.06 -6.40 -11.93
N CYS A 51 -2.19 -5.72 -11.16
CA CYS A 51 -0.74 -5.87 -11.28
C CYS A 51 -0.26 -7.11 -10.54
N PHE A 52 -0.85 -7.41 -9.39
CA PHE A 52 -0.51 -8.60 -8.62
C PHE A 52 -0.83 -9.89 -9.39
N GLU A 53 -2.00 -9.98 -10.02
CA GLU A 53 -2.39 -11.16 -10.80
C GLU A 53 -1.51 -11.39 -12.02
N LYS A 54 -1.00 -10.32 -12.66
CA LYS A 54 -0.04 -10.44 -13.76
C LYS A 54 1.28 -11.08 -13.34
N THR A 55 1.69 -10.95 -12.08
CA THR A 55 2.93 -11.57 -11.56
C THR A 55 2.78 -13.04 -11.18
N LYS A 56 1.55 -13.58 -11.18
CA LYS A 56 1.28 -14.99 -10.89
C LYS A 56 1.16 -15.87 -12.14
N LYS A 57 1.17 -15.27 -13.33
CA LYS A 57 1.22 -15.98 -14.62
C LYS A 57 2.66 -16.16 -15.07
#